data_AF-A0A0R2XRA1-F1
#
_entry.id   AF-A0A0R2XRA1-F1
#
_cell.length_a   1.000
_cell.length_b   1.000
_cell.length_c   1.000
_cell.angle_alpha   90.00
_cell.angle_beta   90.00
_cell.angle_gamma   90.00
#
_symmetry.space_group_name_H-M   'P 1'
#
loop_
_entity.id
_entity.type
_entity.pdbx_description
1 polymer ?
#
loop_
_entity_poly.entity_id
_entity_poly.type
_entity_poly.pdbx_seq_one_letter_code
_entity_poly.pdbx_strand_id
1 'polypeptide(L)' 'MFGALVIFLVWIAPFWIIATSDQTTGFEKIAWLIAMVCLSWFAWVFYFFLAPLKRRDDYYGYTRR' A
#
# COMPACT_ATOMS: atom_id res chain seq x y z
N MET A 1 -7.21 -4.80 -18.53
CA MET A 1 -8.13 -5.15 -17.42
C MET A 1 -7.56 -6.24 -16.50
N PHE A 2 -6.93 -7.29 -17.01
CA PHE A 2 -6.40 -8.41 -16.20
C PHE A 2 -5.21 -8.08 -15.28
N GLY A 3 -4.39 -7.07 -15.60
CA GLY A 3 -3.21 -6.72 -14.81
C GLY A 3 -3.51 -6.36 -13.35
N ALA A 4 -4.57 -5.59 -13.09
CA ALA A 4 -4.99 -5.24 -11.73
C ALA A 4 -5.41 -6.47 -10.91
N LEU A 5 -6.04 -7.44 -11.58
CA LEU A 5 -6.52 -8.69 -10.95
C LEU A 5 -5.36 -9.60 -10.54
N VAL A 6 -4.33 -9.72 -11.39
CA VAL A 6 -3.10 -10.47 -11.08
C VAL A 6 -2.32 -9.81 -9.94
N ILE A 7 -2.22 -8.47 -9.95
CA ILE A 7 -1.59 -7.71 -8.86
C ILE A 7 -2.32 -7.95 -7.54
N PHE A 8 -3.66 -7.91 -7.53
CA PHE A 8 -4.45 -8.21 -6.33
C PHE A 8 -4.27 -9.65 -5.84
N LEU A 9 -4.23 -10.64 -6.74
CA LEU A 9 -4.01 -12.05 -6.39
C LEU A 9 -2.62 -12.28 -5.81
N VAL A 10 -1.58 -11.70 -6.41
CA VAL A 10 -0.20 -11.77 -5.91
C VAL A 10 -0.05 -11.02 -4.58
N TRP A 11 -0.82 -9.95 -4.37
CA TRP A 11 -0.82 -9.19 -3.12
C TRP A 11 -1.51 -9.93 -1.96
N ILE A 12 -2.57 -10.71 -2.24
CA ILE A 12 -3.27 -11.54 -1.25
C ILE A 12 -2.61 -12.93 -1.06
N ALA A 13 -1.86 -13.43 -2.03
CA ALA A 13 -1.15 -14.71 -1.95
C ALA A 13 -0.32 -14.90 -0.66
N PRO A 14 0.50 -13.94 -0.19
CA PRO A 14 1.24 -14.11 1.06
C PRO A 14 0.31 -14.24 2.27
N PHE A 15 -0.80 -13.49 2.31
CA PHE A 15 -1.81 -13.63 3.37
C PHE A 15 -2.41 -15.03 3.39
N TRP A 16 -2.66 -15.63 2.22
CA TRP A 16 -3.21 -16.99 2.11
C TRP A 16 -2.21 -18.08 2.55
N ILE A 17 -0.94 -17.93 2.19
CA ILE A 17 0.14 -18.84 2.58
C ILE A 17 0.32 -18.84 4.11
N ILE A 18 0.32 -17.65 4.72
CA ILE A 18 0.40 -17.49 6.17
C ILE A 18 -0.87 -18.00 6.84
N ALA A 19 -2.05 -17.83 6.23
CA ALA A 19 -3.32 -18.32 6.73
C ALA A 19 -3.43 -19.85 6.78
N THR A 20 -2.83 -20.56 5.82
CA THR A 20 -2.91 -22.02 5.67
C THR A 20 -1.83 -22.78 6.44
N SER A 21 -0.71 -22.15 6.80
CA SER A 21 0.36 -22.86 7.52
C SER A 21 -0.01 -23.11 8.98
N ASP A 22 -0.23 -24.38 9.32
CA ASP A 22 -0.49 -24.90 10.68
C ASP A 22 0.77 -24.90 11.57
N GLN A 23 1.91 -24.44 11.05
CA GLN A 23 3.23 -24.64 11.67
C GLN A 23 3.78 -23.46 12.48
N THR A 24 3.04 -22.34 12.62
CA THR A 24 3.49 -21.20 13.44
C THR A 24 2.43 -20.85 14.47
N THR A 25 2.80 -20.91 15.74
CA THR A 25 2.01 -20.54 16.92
C THR A 25 1.22 -19.25 16.68
N GLY A 26 -0.06 -19.21 17.06
CA GLY A 26 -1.04 -18.21 16.60
C GLY A 26 -0.62 -16.73 16.70
N PHE A 27 0.33 -16.38 17.56
CA PHE A 27 0.89 -15.03 17.69
C PHE A 27 1.80 -14.62 16.51
N GLU A 28 2.59 -15.55 15.96
CA GLU A 28 3.49 -15.29 14.80
C GLU A 28 2.70 -14.98 13.53
N LYS A 29 1.56 -15.63 13.36
CA LYS A 29 0.63 -15.40 12.25
C LYS A 29 0.09 -13.97 12.26
N ILE A 30 -0.28 -13.47 13.45
CA ILE A 30 -0.78 -12.11 13.65
C ILE A 30 0.35 -11.09 13.48
N ALA A 31 1.57 -11.40 13.95
CA ALA A 31 2.74 -10.53 13.78
C ALA A 31 3.08 -10.32 12.30
N TRP A 32 3.06 -11.38 11.49
CA TRP A 32 3.27 -11.28 10.03
C TRP A 32 2.17 -10.50 9.32
N LEU A 33 0.91 -10.69 9.73
CA LEU A 33 -0.24 -9.98 9.16
C LEU A 33 -0.19 -8.48 9.48
N ILE A 34 0.17 -8.13 10.72
CA ILE A 34 0.37 -6.74 11.17
C ILE A 34 1.59 -6.13 10.46
N ALA A 35 2.69 -6.85 10.30
CA ALA A 35 3.88 -6.34 9.59
C ALA A 35 3.59 -6.00 8.12
N MET A 36 2.86 -6.86 7.41
CA MET A 36 2.40 -6.63 6.03
C MET A 36 1.46 -5.41 5.93
N VAL A 37 0.48 -5.32 6.84
CA VAL A 37 -0.42 -4.16 6.90
C VAL A 37 0.37 -2.90 7.20
N CYS A 38 1.26 -2.92 8.20
CA CYS A 38 2.05 -1.76 8.60
C CYS A 38 2.91 -1.26 7.42
N LEU A 39 3.68 -2.12 6.76
CA LEU A 39 4.51 -1.73 5.62
C LEU A 39 3.69 -1.22 4.43
N SER A 40 2.60 -1.92 4.06
CA SER A 40 1.81 -1.57 2.88
C SER A 40 0.92 -0.34 3.10
N TRP A 41 0.33 -0.19 4.29
CA TRP A 41 -0.52 0.94 4.66
C TRP A 41 0.29 2.21 4.90
N PHE A 42 1.48 2.08 5.51
CA PHE A 42 2.30 3.24 5.85
C PHE A 42 2.81 3.99 4.61
N ALA A 43 3.05 3.27 3.50
CA ALA A 43 3.35 3.87 2.21
C ALA A 43 2.22 4.81 1.72
N TRP A 44 0.96 4.47 1.99
CA TRP A 44 -0.20 5.30 1.66
C TRP A 44 -0.35 6.51 2.58
N VAL A 45 -0.11 6.34 3.88
CA VAL A 45 -0.13 7.46 4.85
C VAL A 45 0.93 8.50 4.49
N PHE A 46 2.16 8.06 4.18
CA PHE A 46 3.20 8.97 3.71
C PHE A 46 2.87 9.60 2.36
N TYR A 47 2.26 8.86 1.43
CA TYR A 47 1.78 9.45 0.18
C TYR A 47 0.74 10.55 0.43
N PHE A 48 -0.22 10.33 1.33
CA PHE A 48 -1.23 11.33 1.69
C PHE A 48 -0.64 12.50 2.49
N PHE A 49 0.55 12.34 3.09
CA PHE A 49 1.25 13.44 3.76
C PHE A 49 2.16 14.21 2.78
N LEU A 50 2.82 13.53 1.84
CA LEU A 50 3.68 14.13 0.80
C LEU A 50 2.88 14.81 -0.33
N ALA A 51 1.75 14.24 -0.74
CA ALA A 51 0.89 14.80 -1.80
C ALA A 51 0.35 16.22 -1.46
N PRO A 52 -0.15 16.51 -0.25
CA PRO A 52 -0.59 17.86 0.13
C PRO A 52 0.57 18.84 0.44
N LEU A 53 1.83 18.40 0.49
CA LEU A 53 2.98 19.31 0.65
C LEU A 53 3.42 19.95 -0.67
N LYS A 54 3.06 19.38 -1.81
CA LYS A 54 3.29 20.02 -3.11
C LYS A 54 2.15 20.98 -3.39
N ARG A 55 2.20 22.15 -2.73
CA ARG A 55 1.50 23.34 -3.21
C ARG A 55 1.87 23.46 -4.69
N ARG A 56 0.87 23.37 -5.56
CA ARG A 56 1.02 23.81 -6.95
C ARG A 56 1.35 25.29 -6.86
N ASP A 57 2.63 25.63 -6.93
CA ASP A 57 3.07 27.00 -7.17
C ASP A 57 2.44 27.45 -8.49
N ASP A 58 1.34 28.19 -8.35
CA ASP A 58 0.94 29.37 -9.10
C ASP A 58 1.69 29.61 -10.43
N TYR A 59 1.49 28.74 -11.41
CA TYR A 59 1.80 29.01 -12.82
C TYR A 59 0.58 29.64 -13.52
N TYR A 60 0.04 30.72 -12.94
CA TYR A 60 -0.91 31.63 -13.58
C TYR A 60 -0.22 32.89 -14.13
N GLY A 61 1.08 32.80 -14.44
CA GLY A 61 1.74 33.73 -15.35
C GLY A 61 1.81 33.11 -16.74
N TYR A 62 1.42 33.87 -17.78
CA TYR A 62 1.53 33.58 -19.22
C TYR A 62 0.27 33.23 -20.04
N THR A 63 -0.84 33.93 -19.81
CA THR A 63 -1.78 34.23 -20.92
C THR A 63 -2.01 35.74 -20.87
N ARG A 64 -1.14 36.57 -21.45
CA ARG A 64 -0.88 36.82 -22.88
C ARG A 64 -2.14 37.33 -23.60
N ARG A 65 -2.12 38.65 -23.82
CA ARG A 65 -2.97 39.48 -24.71
C ARG A 65 -4.36 39.84 -24.20
#